data_AF-A0A7C8FFD8-F1
#
_entry.id   AF-A0A7C8FFD8-F1
#
_cell.length_a   1.000
_cell.length_b   1.000
_cell.length_c   1.000
_cell.angle_alpha   90.00
_cell.angle_beta   90.00
_cell.angle_gamma   90.00
#
_symmetry.space_group_name_H-M   'P 1'
#
loop_
_entity.id
_entity.type
_entity.pdbx_description
1 polymer ?
#
loop_
_entity_poly.entity_id
_entity_poly.type
_entity_poly.pdbx_seq_one_letter_code
_entity_poly.pdbx_strand_id
1 'polypeptide(L)' 'MHNSSLPETGFVRLPDIIGNAKADPPIKPVYPVSRSTWWEGVRSGRYPQPVKLGPRITAWRVEDIRALIERHSRG' A
#
# COMPACT_ATOMS: atom_id res chain seq x y z
N MET A 1 19.78 8.46 2.99
CA MET A 1 19.09 7.20 3.34
C MET A 1 17.60 7.50 3.36
N HIS A 2 16.83 7.20 2.31
CA HIS A 2 15.39 7.49 2.29
C HIS A 2 14.64 6.31 2.93
N ASN A 3 14.08 6.54 4.11
CA ASN A 3 13.17 5.64 4.79
C ASN A 3 11.76 5.95 4.28
N SER A 4 11.15 5.05 3.52
CA SER A 4 9.76 5.22 3.07
C SER A 4 8.82 4.95 4.24
N SER A 5 8.69 5.94 5.12
CA SER A 5 7.76 5.90 6.24
C SER A 5 6.39 6.35 5.77
N LEU A 6 5.35 5.57 6.10
CA LEU A 6 3.97 5.95 5.86
C LEU A 6 3.63 7.24 6.64
N PRO A 7 2.95 8.23 6.04
CA PRO A 7 2.54 9.48 6.72
C PRO A 7 1.51 9.20 7.81
N GLU A 8 1.44 9.98 8.89
CA GLU A 8 0.59 9.68 10.07
C GLU A 8 -0.88 9.41 9.73
N THR A 9 -1.46 10.14 8.79
CA THR A 9 -2.84 9.96 8.32
C THR A 9 -2.97 10.17 6.82
N GLY A 10 -4.10 9.79 6.24
CA GLY A 10 -4.48 10.16 4.88
C GLY A 10 -4.58 8.97 3.95
N PHE A 11 -4.12 9.14 2.70
CA PHE A 11 -4.26 8.13 1.65
C PHE A 11 -2.94 7.86 0.94
N VAL A 12 -2.69 6.59 0.65
CA VAL A 12 -1.55 6.12 -0.15
C VAL A 12 -2.04 5.39 -1.39
N ARG A 13 -1.23 5.42 -2.46
CA ARG A 13 -1.54 4.74 -3.71
C ARG A 13 -0.78 3.43 -3.78
N LEU A 14 -1.14 2.61 -4.77
CA LEU A 14 -0.49 1.31 -4.98
C LEU A 14 1.06 1.40 -5.04
N PRO A 15 1.69 2.32 -5.78
CA PRO A 15 3.16 2.44 -5.82
C PRO A 15 3.79 2.74 -4.45
N ASP A 16 3.09 3.47 -3.57
CA ASP A 16 3.57 3.77 -2.22
C ASP A 16 3.54 2.52 -1.32
N ILE A 17 2.62 1.59 -1.60
CA ILE A 17 2.46 0.36 -0.83
C ILE A 17 3.47 -0.70 -1.30
N ILE A 18 3.47 -1.03 -2.59
CA ILE A 18 4.28 -2.13 -3.16
C ILE A 18 5.63 -1.68 -3.73
N GLY A 19 5.93 -0.38 -3.64
CA GLY A 19 7.14 0.20 -4.20
C GLY A 19 7.08 0.42 -5.71
N ASN A 20 8.00 1.24 -6.19
CA ASN A 20 8.26 1.46 -7.61
C ASN A 20 9.72 1.84 -7.82
N ALA A 21 10.54 0.87 -8.21
CA ALA A 21 11.95 1.08 -8.50
C ALA A 21 12.22 1.95 -9.75
N LYS A 22 11.22 2.14 -10.61
CA LYS A 22 11.32 2.94 -11.84
C LYS A 22 10.89 4.39 -11.64
N ALA A 23 10.38 4.75 -10.47
CA ALA A 23 10.08 6.14 -10.14
C ALA A 23 11.38 6.91 -9.89
N ASP A 24 11.33 8.23 -10.05
CA ASP A 24 12.42 9.13 -9.71
C ASP A 24 11.94 10.16 -8.67
N PRO A 25 12.40 10.08 -7.41
CA PRO A 25 13.26 9.04 -6.85
C PRO A 25 12.55 7.68 -6.70
N PRO A 26 13.29 6.55 -6.61
CA PRO A 26 12.71 5.23 -6.41
C PRO A 26 11.88 5.15 -5.13
N ILE A 27 10.68 4.57 -5.24
CA ILE A 27 9.78 4.37 -4.09
C ILE A 27 10.04 2.98 -3.51
N LYS A 28 10.41 2.90 -2.24
CA LYS A 28 10.58 1.60 -1.57
C LYS A 28 9.22 1.04 -1.15
N PRO A 29 9.02 -0.29 -1.22
CA PRO A 29 7.82 -0.93 -0.73
C PRO A 29 7.70 -0.80 0.79
N VAL A 30 6.50 -0.55 1.27
CA VAL A 30 6.12 -0.76 2.68
C VAL A 30 5.61 -2.19 2.86
N TYR A 31 5.01 -2.78 1.82
CA TYR A 31 4.58 -4.17 1.78
C TYR A 31 5.09 -4.84 0.48
N PRO A 32 6.21 -5.59 0.51
CA PRO A 32 6.96 -5.99 -0.67
C PRO A 32 6.32 -7.19 -1.39
N VAL A 33 5.22 -6.96 -2.10
CA VAL A 33 4.57 -7.96 -2.95
C VAL A 33 4.36 -7.43 -4.37
N SER A 34 4.12 -8.35 -5.31
CA SER A 34 3.81 -7.95 -6.68
C SER A 34 2.46 -7.24 -6.77
N ARG A 35 2.29 -6.43 -7.83
CA ARG A 35 1.01 -5.79 -8.15
C ARG A 35 -0.14 -6.79 -8.25
N SER A 36 0.08 -7.92 -8.93
CA SER A 36 -0.95 -8.94 -9.12
C SER A 36 -1.34 -9.57 -7.78
N THR A 37 -0.35 -9.91 -6.96
CA THR A 37 -0.56 -10.44 -5.61
C THR A 37 -1.37 -9.47 -4.75
N TRP A 38 -1.08 -8.16 -4.83
CA TRP A 38 -1.85 -7.14 -4.12
C TRP A 38 -3.31 -7.15 -4.56
N TRP A 39 -3.60 -7.11 -5.85
CA TRP A 39 -4.97 -7.09 -6.35
C TRP A 39 -5.74 -8.38 -6.06
N GLU A 40 -5.08 -9.53 -6.14
CA GLU A 40 -5.67 -10.82 -5.73
C GLU A 40 -6.01 -10.83 -4.24
N GLY A 41 -5.10 -10.34 -3.39
CA GLY A 41 -5.35 -10.23 -1.96
C GLY A 41 -6.47 -9.25 -1.62
N VAL A 42 -6.59 -8.14 -2.35
CA VAL A 42 -7.75 -7.23 -2.24
C VAL A 42 -9.03 -7.97 -2.64
N ARG A 43 -9.04 -8.65 -3.79
CA ARG A 43 -10.22 -9.40 -4.27
C ARG A 43 -10.62 -10.53 -3.31
N SER A 44 -9.66 -11.20 -2.69
CA SER A 44 -9.89 -12.29 -1.74
C SER A 44 -10.18 -11.83 -0.31
N GLY A 45 -10.19 -10.52 -0.04
CA GLY A 45 -10.37 -9.96 1.31
C GLY A 45 -9.17 -10.13 2.25
N ARG A 46 -8.01 -10.59 1.75
CA ARG A 46 -6.77 -10.65 2.53
C ARG A 46 -6.19 -9.27 2.82
N TYR A 47 -6.29 -8.36 1.85
CA TYR A 47 -5.78 -6.99 1.95
C TYR A 47 -6.93 -5.97 1.99
N PRO A 48 -6.70 -4.76 2.55
CA PRO A 48 -7.73 -3.74 2.67
C PRO A 48 -8.34 -3.35 1.32
N GLN A 49 -9.65 -3.09 1.31
CA GLN A 49 -10.34 -2.61 0.11
C GLN A 49 -9.91 -1.18 -0.23
N PRO A 50 -9.76 -0.86 -1.52
CA PRO A 50 -9.44 0.51 -1.92
C PRO A 50 -10.62 1.47 -1.75
N VAL A 51 -10.29 2.73 -1.51
CA VAL A 51 -11.21 3.87 -1.58
C VAL A 51 -11.07 4.57 -2.93
N LYS A 52 -12.20 4.94 -3.54
CA LYS A 52 -12.25 5.77 -4.74
C LYS A 52 -12.26 7.25 -4.34
N LEU A 53 -11.21 7.97 -4.71
CA LEU A 53 -11.13 9.42 -4.51
C LEU A 53 -11.59 10.21 -5.75
N GLY A 54 -11.79 9.51 -6.88
CA GLY A 54 -12.26 10.08 -8.14
C GLY A 54 -12.32 9.03 -9.25
N PRO A 55 -12.72 9.41 -10.48
CA PRO A 55 -13.01 8.47 -11.58
C PRO A 55 -11.88 7.49 -11.92
N ARG A 56 -10.62 7.90 -11.69
CA ARG A 56 -9.42 7.07 -11.96
C ARG A 56 -8.43 7.06 -10.78
N ILE A 57 -8.90 7.45 -9.59
CA ILE A 57 -8.05 7.59 -8.42
C ILE A 57 -8.46 6.54 -7.40
N THR A 58 -7.64 5.50 -7.31
CA THR A 58 -7.75 4.47 -6.29
C THR A 58 -6.65 4.71 -5.25
N ALA A 59 -7.03 4.71 -3.98
CA ALA A 59 -6.11 4.85 -2.86
C ALA A 59 -6.53 3.96 -1.69
N TRP A 60 -5.69 3.86 -0.68
CA TRP A 60 -5.93 3.13 0.57
C TRP A 60 -5.69 4.07 1.73
N ARG A 61 -6.45 3.93 2.82
CA ARG A 61 -6.18 4.66 4.05
C ARG A 61 -4.88 4.17 4.64
N VAL A 62 -4.07 5.07 5.16
CA VAL A 62 -2.79 4.69 5.74
C VAL A 62 -2.99 3.77 6.95
N GLU A 63 -4.03 4.05 7.74
CA GLU A 63 -4.41 3.30 8.93
C GLU A 63 -4.68 1.82 8.61
N ASP A 64 -5.38 1.53 7.51
CA ASP A 64 -5.68 0.16 7.09
C ASP A 64 -4.40 -0.60 6.67
N ILE A 65 -3.47 0.10 6.02
CA ILE A 65 -2.18 -0.49 5.63
C ILE A 65 -1.32 -0.77 6.87
N ARG A 66 -1.31 0.12 7.87
CA ARG A 66 -0.61 -0.13 9.14
C ARG A 66 -1.20 -1.31 9.88
N ALA A 67 -2.53 -1.37 10.00
CA ALA A 67 -3.22 -2.48 10.64
C ALA A 67 -2.92 -3.82 9.95
N LEU A 68 -2.83 -3.82 8.62
CA LEU A 68 -2.43 -5.01 7.84
C LEU A 68 -1.02 -5.49 8.21
N ILE A 69 -0.05 -4.57 8.28
CA ILE A 69 1.35 -4.88 8.61
C ILE A 69 1.44 -5.40 10.04
N GLU A 70 0.78 -4.72 10.99
CA GLU A 70 0.76 -5.12 12.39
C GLU A 70 0.15 -6.52 12.58
N ARG A 71 -0.95 -6.82 11.88
CA ARG A 71 -1.58 -8.15 11.91
C ARG A 71 -0.62 -9.26 11.46
N HIS A 72 0.21 -9.00 10.44
CA HIS A 72 1.19 -9.98 9.96
C HIS A 72 2.46 -10.04 10.81
N SER A 73 2.82 -8.97 11.51
CA SER A 73 4.00 -8.96 12.39
C SER A 73 3.76 -9.68 13.72
N ARG A 74 2.49 -9.83 14.13
CA ARG A 74 2.09 -10.50 15.38
C ARG A 74 1.67 -11.97 15.18
N GLY A 75 1.82 -12.49 13.95
CA GLY A 75 1.49 -13.87 13.57
C GLY A 75 2.72 -14.69 13.26
#